data_AF-A0A1B2LWA9-F1
#
_entry.id   AF-A0A1B2LWA9-F1
#
_cell.length_a   1.000
_cell.length_b   1.000
_cell.length_c   1.000
_cell.angle_alpha   90.00
_cell.angle_beta   90.00
_cell.angle_gamma   90.00
#
_symmetry.space_group_name_H-M   'P 1'
#
loop_
_entity.id
_entity.type
_entity.pdbx_description
1 polymer ?
#
loop_
_entity_poly.entity_id
_entity_poly.type
_entity_poly.pdbx_seq_one_letter_code
_entity_poly.pdbx_strand_id
1 'polypeptide(L)'
;MKSRSSELAVGIFVIICGIALFFLAMKVSGLMGTNLRDSYTMTAQFDNINGLKTRAKVTMSGVTVGRVKEIDLDPVTRQAMVTFELDGTLTTFNAQQLKTVESNALDELRYRPEYQAADKAKQKEMEQQLIGNMKSITNIDEDAYIMVATNGLLGEKYLKVVPGGGLNYLKREDRIGNTQGTMDLEDLITKFITGSAAKTGNAEGDDSTATEDAQTSFVE
;
A
#
# COMPACT_ATOMS: atom_id res chain seq x y z
N MET A 1 -66.61 -7.57 13.38
CA MET A 1 -65.53 -8.04 14.30
C MET A 1 -64.39 -8.63 13.48
N LYS A 2 -63.31 -7.88 13.26
CA LYS A 2 -62.08 -8.34 12.57
C LYS A 2 -60.82 -7.56 13.01
N SER A 3 -60.77 -7.10 14.26
CA SER A 3 -59.70 -6.20 14.76
C SER A 3 -58.39 -6.93 15.10
N ARG A 4 -58.46 -8.17 15.62
CA ARG A 4 -57.27 -8.91 16.08
C ARG A 4 -56.29 -9.24 14.95
N SER A 5 -56.79 -9.52 13.74
CA SER A 5 -55.93 -9.75 12.57
C SER A 5 -55.22 -8.48 12.12
N SER A 6 -55.88 -7.31 12.20
CA SER A 6 -55.27 -6.02 11.88
C SER A 6 -54.25 -5.59 12.93
N GLU A 7 -54.51 -5.81 14.21
CA GLU A 7 -53.57 -5.54 15.31
C GLU A 7 -52.29 -6.39 15.18
N LEU A 8 -52.43 -7.69 14.87
CA LEU A 8 -51.30 -8.57 14.62
C LEU A 8 -50.49 -8.14 13.38
N ALA A 9 -51.18 -7.76 12.29
CA ALA A 9 -50.53 -7.30 11.07
C ALA A 9 -49.73 -6.00 11.28
N VAL A 10 -50.26 -5.05 12.05
CA VAL A 10 -49.56 -3.82 12.41
C VAL A 10 -48.34 -4.13 13.27
N GLY A 11 -48.47 -5.02 14.26
CA GLY A 11 -47.34 -5.44 15.10
C GLY A 11 -46.20 -6.06 14.27
N ILE A 12 -46.52 -6.97 13.35
CA ILE A 12 -45.54 -7.57 12.43
C ILE A 12 -44.92 -6.52 11.53
N PHE A 13 -45.72 -5.60 10.98
CA PHE A 13 -45.23 -4.51 10.13
C PHE A 13 -44.23 -3.61 10.86
N VAL A 14 -44.52 -3.23 12.10
CA VAL A 14 -43.61 -2.40 12.92
C VAL A 14 -42.30 -3.15 13.20
N ILE A 15 -42.35 -4.45 13.51
CA ILE A 15 -41.13 -5.26 13.73
C ILE A 15 -40.29 -5.33 12.45
N ILE A 16 -40.91 -5.64 11.30
CA ILE A 16 -40.20 -5.71 10.02
C ILE A 16 -39.58 -4.35 9.68
N CYS A 17 -40.31 -3.26 9.89
CA CYS A 17 -39.81 -1.91 9.66
C CYS A 17 -38.63 -1.58 10.59
N GLY A 18 -38.72 -1.95 11.88
CA GLY A 18 -37.62 -1.79 12.84
C GLY A 18 -36.37 -2.57 12.44
N ILE A 19 -36.54 -3.83 11.99
CA ILE A 19 -35.43 -4.65 11.48
C ILE A 19 -34.83 -4.01 10.22
N ALA A 20 -35.65 -3.56 9.27
CA ALA A 20 -35.19 -2.92 8.05
C ALA A 20 -34.39 -1.63 8.32
N LEU A 21 -34.87 -0.79 9.24
CA LEU A 21 -34.16 0.42 9.67
C LEU A 21 -32.85 0.10 10.39
N PHE A 22 -32.82 -0.94 11.22
CA PHE A 22 -31.60 -1.40 11.87
C PHE A 22 -30.54 -1.82 10.84
N PHE A 23 -30.90 -2.63 9.84
CA PHE A 23 -29.98 -3.02 8.76
C PHE A 23 -29.52 -1.82 7.92
N LEU A 24 -30.42 -0.88 7.63
CA LEU A 24 -30.06 0.35 6.93
C LEU A 24 -29.04 1.18 7.74
N ALA A 25 -29.25 1.33 9.04
CA ALA A 25 -28.33 2.05 9.93
C ALA A 25 -26.95 1.38 9.97
N MET A 26 -26.88 0.05 10.06
CA MET A 26 -25.61 -0.68 10.02
C MET A 26 -24.87 -0.50 8.69
N LYS A 27 -25.60 -0.48 7.56
CA LYS A 27 -25.04 -0.25 6.23
C LYS A 27 -24.52 1.17 6.05
N VAL A 28 -25.28 2.17 6.50
CA VAL A 28 -24.88 3.60 6.43
C VAL A 28 -23.69 3.88 7.35
N SER A 29 -23.61 3.24 8.51
CA SER A 29 -22.49 3.38 9.44
C SER A 29 -21.19 2.75 8.94
N GLY A 30 -21.19 2.00 7.83
CA GLY A 30 -20.02 1.27 7.34
C GLY A 30 -19.55 0.16 8.30
N LEU A 31 -20.43 -0.29 9.20
CA LEU A 31 -20.21 -1.38 10.14
C LEU A 31 -20.41 -2.74 9.45
N MET A 32 -21.36 -2.81 8.51
CA MET A 32 -21.69 -4.02 7.75
C MET A 32 -21.14 -3.97 6.33
N GLY A 33 -20.01 -4.64 6.11
CA GLY A 33 -19.43 -4.91 4.80
C GLY A 33 -18.74 -3.71 4.15
N THR A 34 -17.59 -3.95 3.53
CA THR A 34 -16.96 -3.00 2.61
C THR A 34 -17.61 -3.16 1.23
N ASN A 35 -17.89 -2.06 0.53
CA ASN A 35 -18.44 -2.10 -0.84
C ASN A 35 -17.36 -2.45 -1.88
N LEU A 36 -16.27 -3.10 -1.45
CA LEU A 36 -15.15 -3.47 -2.32
C LEU A 36 -15.60 -4.62 -3.21
N ARG A 37 -15.42 -4.46 -4.52
CA ARG A 37 -15.76 -5.48 -5.50
C ARG A 37 -14.53 -6.33 -5.79
N ASP A 38 -14.71 -7.66 -5.80
CA ASP A 38 -13.61 -8.60 -6.03
C ASP A 38 -12.39 -8.27 -5.14
N SER A 39 -12.68 -8.07 -3.85
CA SER A 39 -11.69 -7.59 -2.89
C SER A 39 -10.61 -8.64 -2.67
N TYR A 40 -9.38 -8.18 -2.55
CA TYR A 40 -8.23 -8.99 -2.12
C TYR A 40 -7.42 -8.21 -1.08
N THR A 41 -6.56 -8.90 -0.35
CA THR A 41 -5.68 -8.29 0.65
C THR A 41 -4.26 -8.17 0.16
N MET A 42 -3.51 -7.24 0.74
CA MET A 42 -2.06 -7.09 0.58
C MET A 42 -1.47 -6.63 1.91
N THR A 43 -0.16 -6.75 2.03
CA THR A 43 0.56 -6.36 3.25
C THR A 43 1.70 -5.39 2.96
N ALA A 44 2.09 -4.62 3.98
CA ALA A 44 3.26 -3.76 3.94
C ALA A 44 3.84 -3.64 5.37
N GLN A 45 5.16 -3.56 5.48
CA GLN A 45 5.87 -3.42 6.77
C GLN A 45 6.43 -2.02 6.92
N PHE A 46 6.20 -1.39 8.06
CA PHE A 46 6.61 -0.01 8.32
C PHE A 46 7.37 0.07 9.65
N ASP A 47 8.37 0.94 9.71
CA ASP A 47 9.07 1.24 10.96
C ASP A 47 8.21 2.12 11.90
N ASN A 48 7.44 3.05 11.33
CA ASN A 48 6.56 3.94 12.10
C ASN A 48 5.25 4.21 11.34
N ILE A 49 4.12 3.93 12.00
CA ILE A 49 2.76 4.14 11.49
C ILE A 49 1.92 5.05 12.39
N ASN A 50 2.55 5.90 13.19
CA ASN A 50 1.88 6.71 14.20
C ASN A 50 0.63 7.44 13.63
N GLY A 51 -0.49 7.32 14.36
CA GLY A 51 -1.77 7.88 13.98
C GLY A 51 -2.54 7.13 12.87
N LEU A 52 -1.96 6.11 12.22
CA LEU A 52 -2.69 5.23 11.32
C LEU A 52 -3.63 4.33 12.13
N LYS A 53 -4.88 4.19 11.65
CA LYS A 53 -5.92 3.39 12.31
C LYS A 53 -6.48 2.37 11.35
N THR A 54 -7.07 1.30 11.90
CA THR A 54 -7.91 0.40 11.11
C THR A 54 -9.04 1.19 10.45
N ARG A 55 -9.51 0.71 9.29
CA ARG A 55 -10.48 1.37 8.40
C ARG A 55 -9.99 2.65 7.71
N ALA A 56 -8.77 3.12 7.96
CA ALA A 56 -8.19 4.22 7.20
C ALA A 56 -8.20 3.90 5.70
N LYS A 57 -8.44 4.90 4.85
CA LYS A 57 -8.48 4.69 3.41
C LYS A 57 -7.10 4.30 2.86
N VAL A 58 -7.10 3.50 1.81
CA VAL A 58 -5.93 3.31 0.93
C VAL A 58 -6.22 4.03 -0.36
N THR A 59 -5.30 4.90 -0.78
CA THR A 59 -5.46 5.68 -2.00
C THR A 59 -4.34 5.42 -2.97
N MET A 60 -4.66 5.45 -4.26
CA MET A 60 -3.70 5.43 -5.35
C MET A 60 -4.03 6.60 -6.26
N SER A 61 -3.04 7.46 -6.54
CA SER A 61 -3.22 8.66 -7.38
C SER A 61 -4.40 9.57 -6.93
N GLY A 62 -4.65 9.63 -5.62
CA GLY A 62 -5.74 10.44 -5.02
C GLY A 62 -7.11 9.78 -4.99
N VAL A 63 -7.28 8.62 -5.64
CA VAL A 63 -8.52 7.85 -5.64
C VAL A 63 -8.49 6.81 -4.52
N THR A 64 -9.56 6.68 -3.76
CA THR A 64 -9.69 5.61 -2.75
C THR A 64 -9.86 4.27 -3.45
N VAL A 65 -8.92 3.36 -3.23
CA VAL A 65 -8.88 2.02 -3.84
C VAL A 65 -9.00 0.90 -2.81
N GLY A 66 -9.05 1.24 -1.51
CA GLY A 66 -9.06 0.22 -0.46
C GLY A 66 -9.16 0.78 0.95
N ARG A 67 -8.95 -0.09 1.94
CA ARG A 67 -8.95 0.26 3.37
C ARG A 67 -7.96 -0.58 4.17
N VAL A 68 -7.47 -0.01 5.26
CA VAL A 68 -6.67 -0.74 6.25
C VAL A 68 -7.59 -1.71 6.99
N LYS A 69 -7.25 -2.99 6.95
CA LYS A 69 -8.01 -4.07 7.60
C LYS A 69 -7.50 -4.30 9.02
N GLU A 70 -6.18 -4.45 9.16
CA GLU A 70 -5.54 -4.86 10.41
C GLU A 70 -4.14 -4.27 10.52
N ILE A 71 -3.68 -4.07 11.75
CA ILE A 71 -2.36 -3.55 12.10
C ILE A 71 -1.84 -4.45 13.22
N ASP A 72 -0.66 -5.03 13.01
CA ASP A 72 0.03 -5.89 13.98
C ASP A 72 1.48 -5.41 14.16
N LEU A 73 2.13 -5.83 15.23
CA LEU A 73 3.54 -5.57 15.51
C LEU A 73 4.30 -6.89 15.51
N ASP A 74 5.25 -7.05 14.59
CA ASP A 74 6.15 -8.20 14.63
C ASP A 74 7.14 -8.01 15.79
N PRO A 75 7.13 -8.89 16.82
CA PRO A 75 7.98 -8.73 18.01
C PRO A 75 9.47 -8.96 17.73
N VAL A 76 9.82 -9.63 16.62
CA VAL A 76 11.21 -9.94 16.28
C VAL A 76 11.84 -8.75 15.54
N THR A 77 11.16 -8.28 14.49
CA THR A 77 11.64 -7.16 13.67
C THR A 77 11.33 -5.81 14.30
N ARG A 78 10.35 -5.75 15.21
CA ARG A 78 9.76 -4.51 15.78
C ARG A 78 9.11 -3.61 14.73
N GLN A 79 8.77 -4.16 13.57
CA GLN A 79 8.09 -3.44 12.51
C GLN A 79 6.59 -3.64 12.59
N ALA A 80 5.84 -2.59 12.27
CA ALA A 80 4.40 -2.66 12.15
C ALA A 80 4.03 -3.32 10.82
N MET A 81 3.31 -4.44 10.89
CA MET A 81 2.74 -5.12 9.73
C MET A 81 1.32 -4.60 9.52
N VAL A 82 1.08 -3.99 8.37
CA VAL A 82 -0.24 -3.45 8.01
C VAL A 82 -0.86 -4.32 6.92
N THR A 83 -2.01 -4.89 7.22
CA THR A 83 -2.85 -5.61 6.25
C THR A 83 -3.93 -4.69 5.75
N PHE A 84 -4.05 -4.56 4.43
CA PHE A 84 -5.05 -3.71 3.80
C PHE A 84 -5.78 -4.46 2.69
N GLU A 85 -7.05 -4.11 2.50
CA GLU A 85 -7.94 -4.65 1.47
C GLU A 85 -8.03 -3.65 0.31
N LEU A 86 -7.99 -4.16 -0.91
CA LEU A 86 -8.06 -3.39 -2.16
C LEU A 86 -9.27 -3.82 -3.00
N ASP A 87 -9.84 -2.87 -3.74
CA ASP A 87 -10.89 -3.11 -4.72
C ASP A 87 -10.29 -3.69 -6.00
N GLY A 88 -10.62 -4.94 -6.31
CA GLY A 88 -10.14 -5.62 -7.51
C GLY A 88 -10.51 -4.90 -8.80
N THR A 89 -11.67 -4.24 -8.86
CA THR A 89 -12.13 -3.56 -10.08
C THR A 89 -11.35 -2.28 -10.38
N LEU A 90 -10.70 -1.69 -9.36
CA LEU A 90 -9.86 -0.50 -9.51
C LEU A 90 -8.36 -0.83 -9.57
N THR A 91 -7.96 -1.99 -9.05
CA THR A 91 -6.56 -2.35 -8.84
C THR A 91 -6.10 -3.58 -9.63
N THR A 92 -6.91 -4.07 -10.56
CA THR A 92 -6.51 -5.10 -11.52
C THR A 92 -6.88 -4.70 -12.95
N PHE A 93 -6.24 -5.36 -13.91
CA PHE A 93 -6.48 -5.09 -15.33
C PHE A 93 -7.80 -5.70 -15.78
N ASN A 94 -8.60 -4.91 -16.51
CA ASN A 94 -9.75 -5.45 -17.22
C ASN A 94 -9.30 -6.31 -18.42
N ALA A 95 -10.23 -7.03 -19.05
CA ALA A 95 -9.92 -7.96 -20.14
C ALA A 95 -9.25 -7.31 -21.36
N GLN A 96 -9.52 -6.02 -21.64
CA GLN A 96 -8.91 -5.29 -22.75
C GLN A 96 -7.48 -4.83 -22.40
N GLN A 97 -7.30 -4.32 -21.18
CA GLN A 97 -6.00 -3.93 -20.65
C GLN A 97 -5.08 -5.15 -20.53
N LEU A 98 -5.60 -6.27 -20.04
CA LEU A 98 -4.84 -7.50 -19.86
C LEU A 98 -4.22 -7.97 -21.18
N LYS A 99 -4.95 -7.91 -22.30
CA LYS A 99 -4.38 -8.22 -23.62
C LYS A 99 -3.18 -7.34 -24.01
N THR A 100 -3.22 -6.07 -23.61
CA THR A 100 -2.13 -5.11 -23.89
C THR A 100 -0.92 -5.45 -23.03
N VAL A 101 -1.14 -5.70 -21.73
CA VAL A 101 -0.09 -6.10 -20.80
C VAL A 101 0.50 -7.46 -21.23
N GLU A 102 -0.34 -8.40 -21.68
CA GLU A 102 0.08 -9.73 -22.15
C GLU A 102 0.98 -9.60 -23.36
N SER A 103 0.59 -8.76 -24.33
CA SER A 103 1.42 -8.49 -25.51
C SER A 103 2.78 -7.92 -25.12
N ASN A 104 2.82 -6.88 -24.28
CA ASN A 104 4.07 -6.24 -23.88
C ASN A 104 4.98 -7.21 -23.11
N ALA A 105 4.42 -7.97 -22.17
CA ALA A 105 5.16 -8.95 -21.39
C ALA A 105 5.70 -10.10 -22.26
N LEU A 106 4.92 -10.56 -23.24
CA LEU A 106 5.37 -11.57 -24.20
C LEU A 106 6.49 -11.04 -25.10
N ASP A 107 6.41 -9.79 -25.54
CA ASP A 107 7.45 -9.17 -26.34
C ASP A 107 8.75 -9.04 -25.53
N GLU A 108 8.68 -8.60 -24.27
CA GLU A 108 9.83 -8.58 -23.37
C GLU A 108 10.42 -9.97 -23.09
N LEU A 109 9.56 -10.97 -22.85
CA LEU A 109 9.98 -12.35 -22.65
C LEU A 109 10.84 -12.84 -23.83
N ARG A 110 10.48 -12.46 -25.06
CA ARG A 110 11.21 -12.82 -26.27
C ARG A 110 12.59 -12.16 -26.37
N TYR A 111 12.83 -11.03 -25.71
CA TYR A 111 14.15 -10.41 -25.66
C TYR A 111 15.08 -11.04 -24.61
N ARG A 112 14.57 -11.89 -23.72
CA ARG A 112 15.39 -12.51 -22.66
C ARG A 112 16.38 -13.54 -23.25
N PRO A 113 17.66 -13.53 -22.84
CA PRO A 113 18.65 -14.49 -23.32
C PRO A 113 18.23 -15.95 -23.11
N GLU A 114 17.56 -16.24 -21.99
CA GLU A 114 17.08 -17.57 -21.64
C GLU A 114 15.99 -18.05 -22.61
N TYR A 115 15.16 -17.14 -23.10
CA TYR A 115 14.12 -17.44 -24.09
C TYR A 115 14.73 -17.79 -25.44
N GLN A 116 15.72 -17.01 -25.87
CA GLN A 116 16.38 -17.20 -27.16
C GLN A 116 17.25 -18.47 -27.20
N ALA A 117 17.84 -18.86 -26.07
CA ALA A 117 18.62 -20.08 -25.94
C ALA A 117 17.78 -21.36 -25.78
N ALA A 118 16.49 -21.23 -25.49
CA ALA A 118 15.61 -22.36 -25.24
C ALA A 118 15.09 -23.03 -26.53
N ASP A 119 14.73 -24.31 -26.43
CA ASP A 119 14.03 -25.03 -27.50
C ASP A 119 12.58 -24.53 -27.66
N LYS A 120 11.95 -24.83 -28.81
CA LYS A 120 10.57 -24.40 -29.10
C LYS A 120 9.53 -24.91 -28.10
N ALA A 121 9.78 -26.04 -27.44
CA ALA A 121 8.84 -26.58 -26.46
C ALA A 121 8.91 -25.77 -25.16
N LYS A 122 10.12 -25.50 -24.67
CA LYS A 122 10.40 -24.64 -23.51
C LYS A 122 9.96 -23.20 -23.74
N GLN A 123 10.14 -22.66 -24.94
CA GLN A 123 9.62 -21.33 -25.30
C GLN A 123 8.11 -21.24 -25.11
N LYS A 124 7.35 -22.22 -25.63
CA LYS A 124 5.90 -22.29 -25.44
C LYS A 124 5.51 -22.47 -23.97
N GLU A 125 6.27 -23.25 -23.22
CA GLU A 125 6.04 -23.43 -21.79
C GLU A 125 6.22 -22.10 -21.03
N MET A 126 7.29 -21.35 -21.31
CA MET A 126 7.54 -20.03 -20.72
C MET A 126 6.43 -19.04 -21.06
N GLU A 127 5.99 -18.97 -22.33
CA GLU A 127 4.86 -18.11 -22.73
C GLU A 127 3.56 -18.50 -21.98
N GLN A 128 3.27 -19.80 -21.85
CA GLN A 128 2.09 -20.28 -21.13
C GLN A 128 2.15 -19.98 -19.63
N GLN A 129 3.31 -20.18 -19.00
CA GLN A 129 3.51 -19.85 -17.58
C GLN A 129 3.35 -18.36 -17.33
N LEU A 130 3.87 -17.51 -18.24
CA LEU A 130 3.68 -16.06 -18.16
C LEU A 130 2.19 -15.68 -18.20
N ILE A 131 1.47 -16.13 -19.22
CA ILE A 131 0.02 -15.86 -19.38
C ILE A 131 -0.79 -16.41 -18.18
N GLY A 132 -0.40 -17.56 -17.65
CA GLY A 132 -1.01 -18.14 -16.43
C GLY A 132 -0.83 -17.23 -15.21
N ASN A 133 0.38 -16.74 -14.99
CA ASN A 133 0.71 -15.81 -13.91
C ASN A 133 0.02 -14.45 -14.06
N MET A 134 -0.27 -14.02 -15.29
CA MET A 134 -0.87 -12.74 -15.58
C MET A 134 -2.34 -12.61 -15.16
N LYS A 135 -3.06 -13.71 -14.97
CA LYS A 135 -4.47 -13.65 -14.54
C LYS A 135 -4.65 -13.18 -13.10
N SER A 136 -3.58 -13.18 -12.29
CA SER A 136 -3.61 -12.81 -10.87
C SER A 136 -2.79 -11.56 -10.54
N ILE A 137 -2.28 -10.84 -11.55
CA ILE A 137 -1.55 -9.60 -11.32
C ILE A 137 -2.48 -8.43 -11.01
N THR A 138 -1.94 -7.50 -10.24
CA THR A 138 -2.54 -6.19 -9.96
C THR A 138 -2.01 -5.15 -10.96
N ASN A 139 -2.53 -3.93 -10.90
CA ASN A 139 -1.95 -2.78 -11.59
C ASN A 139 -0.95 -2.01 -10.70
N ILE A 140 -0.44 -2.65 -9.65
CA ILE A 140 0.56 -2.09 -8.74
C ILE A 140 1.91 -2.65 -9.15
N ASP A 141 2.84 -1.77 -9.48
CA ASP A 141 4.18 -2.13 -9.91
C ASP A 141 4.98 -2.73 -8.75
N GLU A 142 5.92 -3.62 -9.05
CA GLU A 142 6.81 -4.24 -8.06
C GLU A 142 7.71 -3.21 -7.36
N ASP A 143 8.07 -2.12 -8.07
CA ASP A 143 8.83 -1.00 -7.56
C ASP A 143 7.97 0.12 -6.95
N ALA A 144 6.64 -0.03 -6.96
CA ALA A 144 5.74 0.90 -6.29
C ALA A 144 6.07 0.98 -4.80
N TYR A 145 5.82 2.15 -4.20
CA TYR A 145 6.02 2.34 -2.77
C TYR A 145 4.77 2.86 -2.09
N ILE A 146 4.60 2.49 -0.82
CA ILE A 146 3.45 2.83 -0.02
C ILE A 146 3.89 3.66 1.19
N MET A 147 3.18 4.75 1.45
CA MET A 147 3.51 5.67 2.55
C MET A 147 2.33 5.92 3.47
N VAL A 148 2.63 6.23 4.74
CA VAL A 148 1.65 6.78 5.67
C VAL A 148 1.52 8.29 5.45
N ALA A 149 0.46 8.71 4.79
CA ALA A 149 0.18 10.11 4.47
C ALA A 149 -0.84 10.73 5.43
N THR A 150 -0.86 12.06 5.51
CA THR A 150 -1.85 12.84 6.30
C THR A 150 -2.77 13.60 5.35
N ASN A 151 -4.08 13.60 5.61
CA ASN A 151 -5.00 14.47 4.87
C ASN A 151 -4.80 15.93 5.33
N GLY A 152 -4.13 16.75 4.51
CA GLY A 152 -3.79 18.12 4.90
C GLY A 152 -2.84 18.14 6.11
N LEU A 153 -2.90 19.20 6.92
CA LEU A 153 -1.99 19.39 8.05
C LEU A 153 -2.39 18.59 9.30
N LEU A 154 -3.69 18.44 9.56
CA LEU A 154 -4.24 17.90 10.81
C LEU A 154 -5.24 16.76 10.61
N GLY A 155 -5.45 16.31 9.36
CA GLY A 155 -6.43 15.27 9.08
C GLY A 155 -5.98 13.89 9.51
N GLU A 156 -6.86 12.92 9.27
CA GLU A 156 -6.57 11.51 9.51
C GLU A 156 -5.40 11.01 8.66
N LYS A 157 -4.69 10.03 9.20
CA LYS A 157 -3.64 9.29 8.48
C LYS A 157 -4.26 8.24 7.58
N TYR A 158 -3.65 8.01 6.43
CA TYR A 158 -4.11 7.07 5.43
C TYR A 158 -2.92 6.47 4.67
N LEU A 159 -3.14 5.34 3.99
CA LEU A 159 -2.10 4.76 3.15
C LEU A 159 -2.17 5.34 1.74
N LYS A 160 -1.04 5.78 1.22
CA LYS A 160 -0.91 6.28 -0.16
C LYS A 160 0.04 5.37 -0.92
N VAL A 161 -0.49 4.70 -1.93
CA VAL A 161 0.28 3.95 -2.93
C VAL A 161 0.70 4.92 -4.02
N VAL A 162 2.00 4.96 -4.28
CA VAL A 162 2.59 5.71 -5.40
C VAL A 162 3.07 4.68 -6.42
N PRO A 163 2.46 4.66 -7.62
CA PRO A 163 2.89 3.76 -8.68
C PRO A 163 4.36 3.97 -9.03
N GLY A 164 5.01 2.86 -9.40
CA GLY A 164 6.39 2.85 -9.85
C GLY A 164 6.49 3.13 -11.35
N GLY A 165 7.66 2.85 -11.91
CA GLY A 165 7.92 2.87 -13.35
C GLY A 165 8.25 1.49 -13.92
N GLY A 166 8.16 0.44 -13.10
CA GLY A 166 8.49 -0.92 -13.46
C GLY A 166 7.52 -1.55 -14.45
N LEU A 167 7.95 -2.69 -15.03
CA LEU A 167 7.17 -3.50 -15.97
C LEU A 167 6.60 -4.75 -15.29
N ASN A 168 7.08 -5.04 -14.08
CA ASN A 168 6.59 -6.14 -13.25
C ASN A 168 5.50 -5.64 -12.33
N TYR A 169 4.47 -6.46 -12.16
CA TYR A 169 3.34 -6.17 -11.29
C TYR A 169 3.29 -7.14 -10.12
N LEU A 170 2.88 -6.62 -8.96
CA LEU A 170 2.60 -7.44 -7.79
C LEU A 170 1.38 -8.32 -8.02
N LYS A 171 1.41 -9.51 -7.45
CA LYS A 171 0.25 -10.41 -7.43
C LYS A 171 -0.70 -10.01 -6.30
N ARG A 172 -1.96 -10.47 -6.39
CA ARG A 172 -2.88 -10.40 -5.26
C ARG A 172 -2.28 -11.13 -4.06
N GLU A 173 -2.55 -10.64 -2.84
CA GLU A 173 -2.01 -11.18 -1.58
C GLU A 173 -0.51 -10.98 -1.37
N ASP A 174 0.17 -10.30 -2.28
CA ASP A 174 1.59 -10.02 -2.15
C ASP A 174 1.88 -8.85 -1.20
N ARG A 175 3.16 -8.66 -0.89
CA ARG A 175 3.65 -7.60 -0.02
C ARG A 175 4.31 -6.47 -0.81
N ILE A 176 3.92 -5.23 -0.55
CA ILE A 176 4.64 -4.06 -1.06
C ILE A 176 5.93 -3.90 -0.24
N GLY A 177 7.08 -4.05 -0.89
CA GLY A 177 8.39 -4.02 -0.24
C GLY A 177 8.86 -2.62 0.12
N ASN A 178 8.58 -1.63 -0.73
CA ASN A 178 9.02 -0.25 -0.52
C ASN A 178 8.01 0.50 0.34
N THR A 179 8.40 0.85 1.56
CA THR A 179 7.52 1.52 2.50
C THR A 179 8.14 2.79 3.05
N GLN A 180 7.28 3.76 3.39
CA GLN A 180 7.68 4.98 4.06
C GLN A 180 6.74 5.24 5.24
N GLY A 181 7.32 5.21 6.44
CA GLY A 181 6.61 5.53 7.67
C GLY A 181 6.21 7.00 7.77
N THR A 182 5.47 7.33 8.82
CA THR A 182 5.19 8.72 9.17
C THR A 182 6.39 9.35 9.88
N MET A 183 6.50 10.68 9.79
CA MET A 183 7.43 11.45 10.61
C MET A 183 6.62 12.18 11.67
N ASP A 184 7.05 12.09 12.92
CA ASP A 184 6.44 12.84 13.99
C ASP A 184 6.78 14.33 13.85
N LEU A 185 5.85 15.21 14.24
CA LEU A 185 6.03 16.66 14.08
C LEU A 185 7.27 17.14 14.85
N GLU A 186 7.56 16.51 15.98
CA GLU A 186 8.72 16.76 16.82
C GLU A 186 10.03 16.49 16.06
N ASP A 187 10.11 15.37 15.34
CA ASP A 187 11.26 15.02 14.50
C ASP A 187 11.42 16.00 13.34
N LEU A 188 10.32 16.44 12.74
CA LEU A 188 10.34 17.44 11.66
C LEU A 188 10.84 18.79 12.16
N ILE A 189 10.35 19.25 13.31
CA ILE A 189 10.80 20.52 13.93
C ILE A 189 12.28 20.40 14.30
N THR A 190 12.69 19.29 14.91
CA THR A 190 14.08 19.04 15.26
C THR A 190 14.96 19.08 14.02
N LYS A 191 14.60 18.34 12.96
CA LYS A 191 15.32 18.32 11.68
C LYS A 191 15.39 19.71 11.03
N PHE A 192 14.37 20.54 11.20
CA PHE A 192 14.38 21.91 10.69
C PHE A 192 15.34 22.82 11.47
N ILE A 193 15.30 22.76 12.81
CA ILE A 193 16.17 23.57 13.69
C ILE A 193 17.63 23.13 13.55
N THR A 194 17.89 21.83 13.65
CA THR A 194 19.25 21.26 13.61
C THR A 194 19.81 21.20 12.20
N GLY A 195 18.96 20.98 11.19
CA GLY A 195 19.35 21.04 9.78
C GLY A 195 19.69 22.46 9.31
N SER A 196 19.07 23.50 9.89
CA SER A 196 19.50 24.90 9.69
C SER A 196 20.80 25.21 10.46
N ALA A 197 20.96 24.67 11.67
CA ALA A 197 22.18 24.85 12.46
C ALA A 197 23.42 24.22 11.78
N ALA A 198 23.27 23.03 11.17
CA ALA A 198 24.36 22.35 10.45
C ALA A 198 24.82 23.07 9.18
N LYS A 199 23.98 23.92 8.57
CA LYS A 199 24.34 24.72 7.38
C LYS A 199 25.12 26.00 7.71
N THR A 200 25.19 26.39 8.99
CA THR A 200 25.83 27.66 9.42
C THR A 200 27.24 27.45 10.00
N GLY A 201 27.72 26.20 10.13
CA GLY A 201 29.00 25.88 10.76
C GLY A 201 30.13 25.39 9.84
N ASN A 202 29.97 25.42 8.50
CA ASN A 202 30.99 24.92 7.58
C ASN A 202 31.39 25.99 6.56
N ALA A 203 31.96 27.08 7.06
CA ALA A 203 32.62 28.11 6.25
C ALA A 203 33.74 28.77 7.07
N GLU A 204 34.74 28.00 7.50
CA GLU A 204 36.03 28.56 7.91
C GLU A 204 37.12 27.47 7.93
N GLY A 205 38.13 27.63 7.07
CA GLY A 205 39.48 27.09 7.28
C GLY A 205 39.91 25.87 6.44
N ASP A 206 40.05 26.02 5.12
CA ASP A 206 41.07 25.26 4.36
C ASP A 206 42.09 26.28 3.85
N ASP A 207 43.13 26.54 4.65
CA ASP A 207 44.36 27.13 4.15
C ASP A 207 45.47 26.08 4.25
N SER A 208 46.02 25.79 3.09
CA SER A 208 47.03 24.78 2.86
C SER A 208 48.39 25.37 3.25
N THR A 209 49.03 24.83 4.27
CA THR A 209 50.49 24.93 4.38
C THR A 209 51.07 23.62 4.88
N ALA A 210 51.82 22.98 3.98
CA ALA A 210 52.67 21.85 4.28
C ALA A 210 53.84 22.29 5.16
N THR A 211 54.12 21.55 6.23
CA THR A 211 55.50 21.27 6.66
C THR A 211 55.53 19.94 7.41
N GLU A 212 56.46 19.09 6.99
CA GLU A 212 56.91 17.87 7.65
C GLU A 212 57.34 18.15 9.12
N ASP A 213 57.02 17.24 10.04
CA ASP A 213 58.00 16.41 10.76
C ASP A 213 57.47 15.85 12.10
N ALA A 214 57.97 14.63 12.37
CA ALA A 214 58.24 14.04 13.69
C ALA A 214 57.10 13.47 14.56
N GLN A 215 57.06 12.12 14.55
CA GLN A 215 56.97 11.18 15.68
C GLN A 215 56.77 11.66 17.13
N THR A 216 56.22 10.71 17.91
CA THR A 216 56.13 10.56 19.39
C THR A 216 54.82 11.12 19.97
N SER A 217 54.11 10.50 20.91
CA SER A 217 54.37 9.42 21.87
C SER A 217 53.04 8.91 22.48
N PHE A 218 53.10 7.71 23.06
CA PHE A 218 52.16 7.06 23.96
C PHE A 218 51.70 7.88 25.19
N VAL A 219 50.73 7.28 25.92
CA VAL A 219 50.36 7.39 27.38
C VAL A 219 49.03 8.14 27.61
N GLU A 220 48.03 7.67 28.38
CA GLU A 220 47.90 6.61 29.42
C GLU A 220 46.59 5.81 29.26
#